data_AF-A0A6A7LMC6-F1
#
_entry.id   AF-A0A6A7LMC6-F1
#
_cell.length_a   1.000
_cell.length_b   1.000
_cell.length_c   1.000
_cell.angle_alpha   90.00
_cell.angle_beta   90.00
_cell.angle_gamma   90.00
#
_symmetry.space_group_name_H-M   'P 1'
#
loop_
_entity.id
_entity.type
_entity.pdbx_description
1 polymer ?
#
loop_
_entity_poly.entity_id
_entity_poly.type
_entity_poly.pdbx_seq_one_letter_code
_entity_poly.pdbx_strand_id
1 'polypeptide(L)' 'MVRAFDPVVNGQVLQFKYNPQNNTFVDILKGSEWNFEGVAINGEMKGKKIIRLPYDERFWFEWVAFHPDTELYITRS' A
#
# COMPACT_ATOMS: atom_id res chain seq x y z
N MET A 1 2.11 -11.24 -1.49
CA MET A 1 2.75 -10.36 -0.49
C MET A 1 2.14 -8.98 -0.62
N VAL A 2 1.58 -8.44 0.46
CA VAL A 2 0.91 -7.13 0.48
C VAL A 2 1.77 -6.12 1.24
N ARG A 3 1.70 -4.85 0.84
CA ARG A 3 2.37 -3.74 1.53
C ARG A 3 1.44 -2.54 1.54
N ALA A 4 1.40 -1.85 2.68
CA ALA A 4 0.75 -0.56 2.83
C ALA A 4 1.81 0.54 2.85
N PHE A 5 1.47 1.69 2.31
CA PHE A 5 2.36 2.82 2.16
C PHE A 5 1.61 4.12 2.45
N ASP A 6 2.28 5.10 3.05
CA ASP A 6 1.80 6.47 3.14
C ASP A 6 1.92 7.11 1.74
N PRO A 7 0.82 7.56 1.11
CA PRO A 7 0.88 8.14 -0.22
C PRO A 7 1.56 9.52 -0.25
N VAL A 8 1.95 10.09 0.89
CA VAL A 8 2.56 11.42 0.96
C VAL A 8 4.08 11.37 0.80
N VAL A 9 4.60 12.09 -0.20
CA VAL A 9 6.05 12.34 -0.36
C VAL A 9 6.27 13.83 -0.48
N ASN A 10 7.11 14.40 0.39
CA ASN A 10 7.40 15.84 0.43
C ASN A 10 6.12 16.71 0.49
N GLY A 11 5.09 16.28 1.22
CA GLY A 11 3.82 16.99 1.33
C GLY A 11 2.87 16.83 0.13
N GLN A 12 3.22 16.03 -0.88
CA GLN A 12 2.37 15.74 -2.02
C GLN A 12 1.76 14.34 -1.90
N VAL A 13 0.44 14.25 -2.03
CA VAL A 13 -0.27 12.96 -2.11
C VAL A 13 -0.11 12.40 -3.53
N LEU A 14 0.55 11.25 -3.65
CA LEU A 14 0.75 10.56 -4.93
C LEU A 14 -0.43 9.66 -5.27
N GLN A 15 -0.63 9.41 -6.56
CA GLN A 15 -1.68 8.51 -7.06
C GLN A 15 -1.07 7.50 -8.02
N PHE A 16 -1.28 6.21 -7.76
CA PHE A 16 -0.60 5.15 -8.48
C PHE A 16 -1.51 4.40 -9.43
N LYS A 17 -0.98 4.10 -10.62
CA LYS A 17 -1.50 3.06 -11.51
C LYS A 17 -0.49 1.92 -11.60
N TYR A 18 -0.96 0.69 -11.43
CA TYR A 18 -0.11 -0.49 -11.58
C TYR A 18 0.20 -0.75 -13.06
N ASN A 19 1.47 -1.05 -13.34
CA ASN A 19 1.97 -1.44 -14.65
C ASN A 19 2.37 -2.93 -14.62
N PRO A 20 1.54 -3.83 -15.19
CA PRO A 20 1.80 -5.26 -15.17
C PRO A 20 2.92 -5.70 -16.12
N GLN A 21 3.34 -4.86 -17.09
CA GLN A 21 4.38 -5.24 -18.05
C GLN A 21 5.76 -5.37 -17.40
N ASN A 22 6.02 -4.60 -16.34
CA ASN A 22 7.30 -4.56 -15.64
C ASN A 22 7.17 -4.62 -14.10
N ASN A 23 5.97 -4.89 -13.59
CA ASN A 23 5.67 -4.98 -12.15
C ASN A 23 6.04 -3.71 -11.37
N THR A 24 5.77 -2.54 -11.95
CA THR A 24 6.00 -1.23 -11.32
C THR A 24 4.70 -0.48 -11.09
N PHE A 25 4.81 0.66 -10.41
CA PHE A 25 3.72 1.60 -10.20
C PHE A 25 4.12 2.93 -10.83
N VAL A 26 3.20 3.54 -11.57
CA VAL A 26 3.41 4.87 -12.15
C VAL A 26 2.58 5.87 -11.36
N ASP A 27 3.23 6.91 -10.83
CA ASP A 27 2.55 8.07 -10.28
C ASP A 27 1.89 8.84 -11.44
N ILE A 28 0.57 8.91 -11.46
CA ILE A 28 -0.17 9.53 -12.57
C ILE A 28 -0.12 11.06 -12.54
N LEU A 29 0.38 11.67 -11.46
CA LEU A 29 0.52 13.12 -11.34
C LEU A 29 1.85 13.63 -11.91
N LYS A 30 2.96 12.93 -11.63
CA LYS A 30 4.31 13.32 -12.09
C LYS A 30 4.91 12.38 -13.14
N GLY A 31 4.28 11.24 -13.41
CA GLY A 31 4.80 10.21 -14.31
C GLY A 31 6.02 9.45 -13.78
N SER A 32 6.35 9.59 -12.49
CA SER A 32 7.49 8.88 -11.90
C SER A 32 7.16 7.40 -11.72
N GLU A 33 8.13 6.53 -11.95
CA GLU A 33 7.98 5.08 -11.86
C GLU A 33 8.58 4.56 -10.55
N TRP A 34 7.86 3.66 -9.89
CA TRP A 34 8.17 3.17 -8.55
C TRP A 34 8.18 1.64 -8.52
N ASN A 35 9.17 1.07 -7.83
CA ASN A 35 9.24 -0.37 -7.61
C ASN A 35 8.38 -0.82 -6.43
N PHE A 36 8.26 -2.13 -6.25
CA PHE A 36 7.48 -2.74 -5.18
C PHE A 36 7.97 -2.39 -3.76
N GLU A 37 9.22 -1.94 -3.60
CA GLU A 37 9.79 -1.46 -2.32
C GLU A 37 9.41 -0.01 -1.99
N GLY A 38 8.62 0.65 -2.84
CA GLY A 38 8.26 2.06 -2.65
C GLY A 38 9.42 3.01 -2.97
N VAL A 39 10.35 2.62 -3.84
CA VAL A 39 11.44 3.47 -4.34
C VAL A 39 11.12 3.94 -5.74
N ALA A 40 11.21 5.24 -5.99
CA ALA A 40 11.13 5.80 -7.33
C ALA A 40 12.39 5.40 -8.12
N ILE A 41 12.23 4.61 -9.16
CA ILE A 41 13.32 4.12 -10.01
C ILE A 41 13.51 4.98 -11.26
N ASN A 42 12.50 5.76 -11.65
CA ASN A 42 12.56 6.66 -12.81
C ASN A 42 11.68 7.91 -12.62
N GLY A 43 11.91 8.93 -13.46
CA GLY A 43 11.17 10.20 -13.46
C GLY A 43 11.70 11.23 -12.44
N GLU A 44 10.95 12.31 -12.26
CA GLU A 44 11.29 13.45 -11.40
C GLU A 44 11.60 13.04 -9.94
N MET A 45 10.92 12.00 -9.46
CA MET A 45 11.04 11.55 -8.06
C MET A 45 12.16 10.53 -7.84
N LYS A 46 12.97 10.19 -8.87
CA LYS A 46 13.98 9.13 -8.81
C LYS A 46 14.84 9.18 -7.55
N GLY A 47 14.97 8.04 -6.89
CA GLY A 47 15.72 7.87 -5.64
C GLY A 47 14.92 8.15 -4.36
N LYS A 48 13.77 8.82 -4.45
CA LYS A 48 12.89 9.03 -3.29
C LYS A 48 12.24 7.73 -2.85
N LYS A 49 11.95 7.66 -1.55
CA LYS A 49 11.26 6.55 -0.91
C LYS A 49 9.93 7.02 -0.34
N ILE A 50 8.90 6.23 -0.56
CA ILE A 50 7.63 6.32 0.14
C ILE A 50 7.75 5.59 1.48
N ILE A 51 7.06 6.09 2.50
CA ILE A 51 7.07 5.48 3.83
C ILE A 51 6.19 4.22 3.79
N ARG A 52 6.77 3.07 4.14
CA ARG A 52 6.02 1.83 4.35
C ARG A 52 5.33 1.88 5.71
N LEU A 53 4.03 1.62 5.70
CA LEU A 53 3.24 1.53 6.92
C LEU A 53 3.27 0.10 7.48
N PRO A 54 3.19 -0.05 8.82
CA PRO A 54 2.91 -1.35 9.40
C PRO A 54 1.57 -1.84 8.85
N TYR A 55 1.56 -3.08 8.36
CA TYR A 55 0.38 -3.75 7.85
C TYR A 55 0.39 -5.17 8.38
N ASP A 56 -0.80 -5.64 8.73
CA ASP A 56 -1.00 -6.95 9.30
C ASP A 56 -2.16 -7.65 8.59
N GLU A 57 -1.83 -8.70 7.85
CA GLU A 57 -2.79 -9.55 7.17
C GLU A 57 -3.16 -10.68 8.12
N ARG A 58 -4.31 -10.56 8.79
CA ARG A 58 -4.82 -11.60 9.68
C ARG A 58 -6.16 -12.12 9.22
N PHE A 59 -6.42 -13.38 9.53
CA PHE A 59 -7.77 -13.89 9.41
C PHE A 59 -8.67 -13.28 10.51
N TRP A 60 -9.96 -13.14 10.20
CA TRP A 60 -10.92 -12.59 11.17
C TRP A 60 -10.97 -13.41 12.48
N PHE A 61 -10.76 -14.73 12.42
CA PHE A 61 -10.78 -15.58 13.62
C PHE A 61 -9.54 -15.39 14.50
N GLU A 62 -8.39 -15.05 13.92
CA GLU A 62 -7.19 -14.69 14.68
C GLU A 62 -7.40 -13.35 15.40
N TRP A 63 -8.03 -12.38 14.71
CA TRP A 63 -8.38 -11.10 15.31
C TRP A 63 -9.25 -11.27 16.56
N VAL A 64 -10.33 -12.05 16.50
CA VAL A 64 -11.22 -12.28 17.64
C VAL A 64 -10.49 -12.97 18.81
N ALA A 65 -9.51 -13.84 18.55
CA ALA A 65 -8.70 -14.47 19.60
C ALA A 65 -7.84 -13.45 20.39
N PHE A 66 -7.39 -12.36 19.75
CA PHE A 66 -6.60 -11.30 20.40
C PHE A 66 -7.43 -10.09 20.83
N HIS A 67 -8.65 -9.93 20.29
CA HIS A 67 -9.56 -8.81 20.54
C HIS A 67 -10.96 -9.34 20.90
N PRO A 68 -11.13 -9.95 22.09
CA PRO A 68 -12.31 -10.73 22.46
C PRO A 68 -13.60 -9.90 22.53
N ASP A 69 -13.50 -8.57 22.68
CA ASP A 69 -14.65 -7.65 22.71
C ASP A 69 -15.18 -7.31 21.30
N THR A 70 -14.54 -7.80 20.24
CA THR A 70 -15.00 -7.58 18.86
C THR A 70 -16.28 -8.36 18.59
N GLU A 71 -17.37 -7.67 18.28
CA GLU A 71 -18.64 -8.30 17.89
C GLU A 71 -18.57 -8.89 16.47
N LEU A 72 -19.02 -10.14 16.31
CA LEU A 72 -19.13 -10.81 15.02
C LEU A 72 -20.59 -10.85 14.55
N TYR A 73 -20.85 -10.26 13.38
CA TYR A 73 -22.16 -10.30 12.74
C TYR A 73 -22.16 -11.33 11.62
N ILE A 74 -22.98 -12.38 11.77
CA ILE A 74 -23.21 -13.41 10.74
C ILE A 74 -24.63 -13.27 10.18
N THR A 75 -24.74 -13.12 8.86
CA THR A 75 -26.03 -13.23 8.15
C THR A 75 -26.38 -14.70 7.98
N ARG A 76 -27.59 -15.09 8.38
CA ARG A 76 -28.18 -16.37 7.99
C ARG A 76 -28.93 -16.17 6.67
N SER A 77 -28.56 -16.94 5.64
CA SER A 77 -29.28 -17.04 4.37
C SER A 77 -30.53 -17.89 4.51
#